data_AF-A0A940XD11-F1
#
_entry.id   AF-A0A940XD11-F1
#
_cell.length_a   1.000
_cell.length_b   1.000
_cell.length_c   1.000
_cell.angle_alpha   90.00
_cell.angle_beta   90.00
_cell.angle_gamma   90.00
#
_symmetry.space_group_name_H-M   'P 1'
#
loop_
_entity.id
_entity.type
_entity.pdbx_description
1 polymer ?
#
loop_
_entity_poly.entity_id
_entity_poly.type
_entity_poly.pdbx_seq_one_letter_code
_entity_poly.pdbx_strand_id
1 'polypeptide(L)'
;MKKIILLTATLIICACSSSKNDGDKLIGQTKNKVMKSLGAPVRTLNNDTKGEILIYADQIYTNSHSQNGSTMVGANYWKYMFVYINTEGKVSSWRNEKQEYPPQQIDADKLIGVDNMLSVN
;
A
#
# COMPACT_ATOMS: atom_id res chain seq x y z
N MET A 1 37.66 -15.29 31.14
CA MET A 1 36.86 -14.23 30.49
C MET A 1 36.68 -14.46 28.98
N LYS A 2 36.25 -15.66 28.55
CA LYS A 2 36.02 -15.98 27.11
C LYS A 2 34.57 -16.39 26.79
N LYS A 3 33.76 -16.66 27.82
CA LYS A 3 32.36 -17.11 27.67
C LYS A 3 31.34 -15.97 27.56
N ILE A 4 31.72 -14.75 27.97
CA ILE A 4 30.83 -13.57 27.93
C ILE A 4 30.75 -12.99 26.50
N ILE A 5 31.83 -13.10 25.72
CA ILE A 5 31.87 -12.61 24.34
C ILE A 5 30.89 -13.37 23.43
N LEU A 6 30.61 -14.64 23.74
CA LEU A 6 29.71 -15.47 22.93
C LEU A 6 28.23 -15.08 23.14
N LEU A 7 27.86 -14.54 24.31
CA LEU A 7 26.46 -14.16 24.59
C LEU A 7 26.05 -12.84 23.91
N THR A 8 27.00 -11.93 23.71
CA THR A 8 26.70 -10.62 23.10
C THR A 8 26.47 -10.70 21.58
N ALA A 9 27.02 -11.72 20.91
CA ALA A 9 26.87 -11.91 19.47
C ALA A 9 25.47 -12.41 19.06
N THR A 10 24.78 -13.16 19.93
CA THR A 10 23.48 -13.77 19.60
C THR A 10 22.32 -12.77 19.68
N LEU A 11 22.45 -11.70 20.46
CA LEU A 11 21.42 -10.66 20.63
C LEU A 11 21.23 -9.77 19.39
N ILE A 12 22.23 -9.68 18.50
CA ILE A 12 22.19 -8.79 17.34
C ILE A 12 21.36 -9.38 16.18
N ILE A 13 21.13 -10.70 16.17
CA ILE A 13 20.51 -11.40 15.03
C ILE A 13 18.97 -11.38 15.08
N CYS A 14 18.36 -10.95 16.19
CA CYS A 14 16.89 -10.95 16.36
C CYS A 14 16.18 -9.66 15.92
N ALA A 15 16.90 -8.66 15.37
CA ALA A 15 16.29 -7.37 15.02
C ALA A 15 15.57 -7.33 13.64
N CYS A 16 15.63 -8.40 12.84
CA CYS A 16 14.90 -8.47 11.56
C CYS A 16 13.54 -9.19 11.70
N SER A 17 12.70 -8.80 12.66
CA SER A 17 11.27 -9.09 12.56
C SER A 17 10.63 -8.03 11.66
N SER A 18 10.79 -8.17 10.35
CA SER A 18 10.04 -7.36 9.39
C SER A 18 8.56 -7.58 9.67
N SER A 19 7.86 -6.54 10.13
CA SER A 19 6.41 -6.56 10.25
C SER A 19 5.85 -6.75 8.85
N LYS A 20 5.55 -8.01 8.49
CA LYS A 20 5.00 -8.38 7.18
C LYS A 20 3.69 -7.63 7.03
N ASN A 21 3.68 -6.62 6.18
CA ASN A 21 2.47 -5.89 5.89
C ASN A 21 1.64 -6.76 4.93
N ASP A 22 0.32 -6.75 5.05
CA ASP A 22 -0.52 -7.67 4.26
C ASP A 22 -0.35 -7.49 2.75
N GLY A 23 0.03 -6.29 2.31
CA GLY A 23 0.36 -6.02 0.91
C GLY A 23 1.66 -6.69 0.43
N ASP A 24 2.61 -7.04 1.30
CA ASP A 24 3.86 -7.72 0.89
C ASP A 24 3.58 -9.11 0.32
N LYS A 25 2.45 -9.72 0.70
CA LYS A 25 1.97 -11.00 0.14
C LYS A 25 1.51 -10.88 -1.31
N LEU A 26 1.23 -9.66 -1.79
CA LEU A 26 0.79 -9.38 -3.16
C LEU A 26 1.95 -9.41 -4.15
N ILE A 27 3.18 -9.08 -3.72
CA ILE A 27 4.35 -9.03 -4.59
C ILE A 27 4.54 -10.36 -5.34
N GLY A 28 4.74 -10.26 -6.65
CA GLY A 28 4.91 -11.41 -7.55
C GLY A 28 3.61 -12.15 -7.91
N GLN A 29 2.48 -11.84 -7.28
CA GLN A 29 1.19 -12.41 -7.69
C GLN A 29 0.74 -11.84 -9.03
N THR A 30 -0.02 -12.62 -9.79
CA THR A 30 -0.62 -12.15 -11.05
C THR A 30 -1.77 -11.20 -10.78
N LYS A 31 -2.01 -10.24 -11.68
CA LYS A 31 -3.17 -9.32 -11.65
C LYS A 31 -4.47 -10.04 -11.33
N ASN A 32 -4.73 -11.17 -12.00
CA ASN A 32 -5.95 -11.95 -11.78
C ASN A 32 -6.07 -12.51 -10.35
N LYS A 33 -4.95 -12.93 -9.73
CA LYS A 33 -4.97 -13.44 -8.35
C LYS A 33 -5.23 -12.30 -7.37
N VAL A 34 -4.62 -11.14 -7.59
CA VAL A 34 -4.82 -9.92 -6.81
C VAL A 34 -6.28 -9.46 -6.87
N MET A 35 -6.86 -9.39 -8.07
CA MET A 35 -8.27 -9.00 -8.25
C MET A 35 -9.24 -10.02 -7.64
N LYS A 36 -8.88 -11.31 -7.61
CA LYS A 36 -9.66 -12.32 -6.88
C LYS A 36 -9.61 -12.13 -5.36
N SER A 37 -8.49 -11.67 -4.82
CA SER A 37 -8.34 -11.45 -3.37
C SER A 37 -8.90 -10.12 -2.90
N LEU A 38 -8.78 -9.06 -3.70
CA LEU A 38 -9.12 -7.69 -3.32
C LEU A 38 -10.40 -7.15 -3.98
N GLY A 39 -10.93 -7.86 -4.97
CA GLY A 39 -12.04 -7.39 -5.80
C GLY A 39 -11.58 -6.59 -7.01
N ALA A 40 -12.54 -5.94 -7.68
CA ALA A 40 -12.25 -5.07 -8.81
C ALA A 40 -11.67 -3.73 -8.32
N PRO A 41 -10.62 -3.19 -8.95
CA PRO A 41 -10.11 -1.88 -8.61
C PRO A 41 -11.12 -0.79 -8.96
N VAL A 42 -11.14 0.30 -8.18
CA VAL A 42 -11.99 1.47 -8.48
C VAL A 42 -11.51 2.20 -9.74
N ARG A 43 -10.23 2.07 -10.07
CA ARG A 43 -9.63 2.60 -11.29
C ARG A 43 -8.40 1.79 -11.68
N THR A 44 -8.17 1.64 -12.98
CA THR A 44 -6.93 1.11 -13.53
C THR A 44 -6.29 2.17 -14.41
N LEU A 45 -4.99 2.42 -14.21
CA LEU A 45 -4.19 3.28 -15.07
C LEU A 45 -3.26 2.39 -15.89
N ASN A 46 -3.31 2.49 -17.21
CA ASN A 46 -2.43 1.74 -18.10
C ASN A 46 -1.26 2.62 -18.55
N ASN A 47 -0.07 2.05 -18.55
CA ASN A 47 1.09 2.59 -19.22
C ASN A 47 1.73 1.48 -20.04
N ASP A 48 1.60 1.56 -21.37
CA ASP A 48 2.05 0.54 -22.30
C ASP A 48 3.55 0.18 -22.18
N THR A 49 4.36 1.07 -21.59
CA THR A 49 5.80 0.86 -21.38
C THR A 49 6.17 0.37 -19.98
N LYS A 50 5.28 0.53 -18.98
CA LYS A 50 5.59 0.28 -17.56
C LYS A 50 4.63 -0.67 -16.86
N GLY A 51 3.57 -1.11 -17.56
CA GLY A 51 2.54 -1.98 -17.05
C GLY A 51 1.31 -1.19 -16.59
N GLU A 52 0.75 -1.52 -15.43
CA GLU A 52 -0.53 -0.98 -14.98
C GLU A 52 -0.51 -0.61 -13.50
N ILE A 53 -1.35 0.32 -13.09
CA ILE A 53 -1.59 0.64 -11.69
C ILE A 53 -3.05 0.31 -11.37
N LEU A 54 -3.27 -0.63 -10.47
CA LEU A 54 -4.59 -0.94 -9.91
C LEU A 54 -4.79 -0.07 -8.67
N ILE A 55 -5.87 0.70 -8.65
CA ILE A 55 -6.19 1.61 -7.55
C ILE A 55 -7.40 1.05 -6.80
N TYR A 56 -7.22 0.81 -5.50
CA TYR A 56 -8.28 0.47 -4.57
C TYR A 56 -8.45 1.62 -3.58
N ALA A 57 -9.69 1.94 -3.21
CA ALA A 57 -9.97 3.07 -2.35
C ALA A 57 -11.22 2.83 -1.50
N ASP A 58 -11.07 2.98 -0.18
CA ASP A 58 -12.17 2.91 0.76
C ASP A 58 -12.38 4.26 1.42
N GLN A 59 -13.63 4.73 1.44
CA GLN A 59 -14.00 5.93 2.18
C GLN A 59 -14.17 5.59 3.67
N ILE A 60 -13.40 6.23 4.52
CA ILE A 60 -13.43 6.06 5.97
C ILE A 60 -14.10 7.28 6.59
N TYR A 61 -15.16 7.03 7.35
CA TYR A 61 -15.84 8.04 8.17
C TYR A 61 -15.43 7.81 9.62
N THR A 62 -14.82 8.82 10.24
CA THR A 62 -14.59 8.76 11.68
C THR A 62 -15.80 9.38 12.38
N ASN A 63 -16.43 8.64 13.28
CA ASN A 63 -17.48 9.22 14.12
C ASN A 63 -16.80 9.86 15.33
N SER A 64 -16.90 11.18 15.49
CA SER A 64 -16.57 11.81 16.76
C SER A 64 -17.76 11.63 17.71
N HIS A 65 -17.58 10.79 18.73
CA HIS A 65 -18.57 10.66 19.78
C HIS A 65 -18.56 11.96 20.60
N SER A 66 -19.57 12.81 20.41
CA SER A 66 -19.82 13.90 21.36
C SER A 66 -20.44 13.30 22.62
N GLN A 67 -20.05 13.78 23.81
CA GLN A 67 -20.57 13.32 25.10
C GLN A 67 -22.10 13.46 25.24
N ASN A 68 -22.79 14.12 24.30
CA ASN A 68 -24.22 14.42 24.31
C ASN A 68 -25.05 13.67 23.24
N GLY A 69 -24.57 12.53 22.74
CA GLY A 69 -25.38 11.62 21.91
C GLY A 69 -25.73 12.11 20.50
N SER A 70 -25.27 13.30 20.09
CA SER A 70 -25.34 13.76 18.70
C SER A 70 -24.11 13.26 17.96
N THR A 71 -24.32 12.39 16.96
CA THR A 71 -23.27 11.96 16.03
C THR A 71 -22.91 13.15 15.14
N MET A 72 -21.83 13.86 15.48
CA MET A 72 -21.24 14.82 14.56
C MET A 72 -20.57 14.04 13.43
N VAL A 73 -20.72 14.49 12.19
CA VAL A 73 -19.95 13.98 11.05
C VAL A 73 -18.48 14.30 11.35
N GLY A 74 -17.71 13.31 11.81
CA GLY A 74 -16.28 13.47 12.01
C GLY A 74 -15.54 13.44 10.66
N ALA A 75 -14.23 13.66 10.71
CA ALA A 75 -13.40 13.75 9.51
C ALA A 75 -13.56 12.49 8.64
N ASN A 76 -13.76 12.70 7.34
CA ASN A 76 -13.73 11.64 6.33
C ASN A 76 -12.41 11.69 5.58
N TYR A 77 -11.89 10.52 5.25
CA TYR A 77 -10.73 10.39 4.37
C TYR A 77 -10.86 9.16 3.49
N TRP A 78 -10.07 9.11 2.44
CA TRP A 78 -9.94 7.97 1.57
C TRP A 78 -8.66 7.21 1.89
N LYS A 79 -8.80 5.91 2.17
CA LYS A 79 -7.70 4.98 2.31
C LYS A 79 -7.44 4.34 0.96
N TYR A 80 -6.33 4.71 0.34
CA TYR A 80 -5.90 4.18 -0.95
C TYR A 80 -4.91 3.04 -0.78
N MET A 81 -5.00 2.08 -1.70
CA MET A 81 -3.96 1.10 -1.98
C MET A 81 -3.69 1.10 -3.49
N PHE A 82 -2.46 1.43 -3.85
CA PHE A 82 -1.95 1.38 -5.22
C PHE A 82 -1.16 0.09 -5.39
N VAL A 83 -1.52 -0.71 -6.39
CA VAL A 83 -0.82 -1.95 -6.73
C VAL A 83 -0.24 -1.79 -8.13
N TYR A 84 1.07 -1.86 -8.25
CA TYR A 84 1.80 -1.69 -9.49
C TYR A 84 2.01 -3.05 -10.13
N ILE A 85 1.53 -3.21 -11.36
CA ILE A 85 1.63 -4.41 -12.17
C ILE A 85 2.69 -4.14 -13.24
N ASN A 86 3.73 -4.97 -13.30
CA ASN A 86 4.74 -4.87 -14.34
C ASN A 86 4.21 -5.37 -15.70
N THR A 87 5.02 -5.24 -16.74
CA THR A 87 4.70 -5.69 -18.10
C THR A 87 4.51 -7.21 -18.22
N GLU A 88 4.96 -8.01 -17.26
CA GLU A 88 4.67 -9.45 -17.16
C GLU A 88 3.30 -9.77 -16.54
N GLY A 89 2.54 -8.75 -16.11
CA GLY A 89 1.24 -8.92 -15.48
C GLY A 89 1.29 -9.35 -14.01
N LYS A 90 2.44 -9.12 -13.33
CA LYS A 90 2.64 -9.44 -11.91
C LYS A 90 2.85 -8.18 -11.08
N VAL A 91 2.52 -8.26 -9.79
CA VAL A 91 2.77 -7.16 -8.84
C VAL A 91 4.27 -6.95 -8.67
N SER A 92 4.76 -5.76 -9.03
CA SER A 92 6.13 -5.31 -8.78
C SER A 92 6.27 -4.62 -7.43
N SER A 93 5.31 -3.76 -7.09
CA SER A 93 5.31 -2.98 -5.86
C SER A 93 3.88 -2.61 -5.46
N TRP A 94 3.73 -2.10 -4.25
CA TRP A 94 2.45 -1.63 -3.74
C TRP A 94 2.69 -0.53 -2.71
N ARG A 95 1.70 0.36 -2.50
CA ARG A 95 1.75 1.35 -1.41
C ARG A 95 0.36 1.74 -0.96
N ASN A 96 0.27 2.17 0.31
CA ASN A 96 -0.94 2.76 0.87
C ASN A 96 -0.78 4.26 1.07
N GLU A 97 -1.86 4.99 0.86
CA GLU A 97 -1.92 6.43 1.13
C GLU A 97 -3.25 6.80 1.78
N LYS A 98 -3.23 7.84 2.61
CA LYS A 98 -4.43 8.52 3.09
C LYS A 98 -4.56 9.83 2.33
N GLN A 99 -5.71 10.07 1.72
CA GLN A 99 -5.99 11.28 0.96
C GLN A 99 -7.36 11.84 1.34
N GLU A 100 -7.56 13.14 1.12
CA GLU A 100 -8.83 13.82 1.41
C GLU A 100 -9.76 13.89 0.19
N TYR A 101 -9.26 13.53 -0.99
CA TYR A 101 -10.00 13.57 -2.25
C TYR A 101 -10.39 12.17 -2.74
N PRO A 102 -11.53 12.05 -3.46
CA PRO A 102 -12.02 10.79 -3.99
C PRO A 102 -11.26 10.35 -5.26
N PRO A 103 -11.41 9.08 -5.69
CA PRO A 103 -10.55 8.47 -6.72
C PRO A 103 -10.61 9.16 -8.08
N GLN A 104 -11.72 9.85 -8.37
CA GLN A 104 -11.94 10.59 -9.61
C GLN A 104 -11.01 11.81 -9.73
N GLN A 105 -10.49 12.33 -8.61
CA GLN A 105 -9.58 13.49 -8.59
C GLN A 105 -8.09 13.08 -8.64
N ILE A 106 -7.80 11.78 -8.74
CA ILE A 106 -6.41 11.31 -8.91
C ILE A 106 -5.89 11.76 -10.28
N ASP A 107 -4.79 12.51 -10.24
CA ASP A 107 -3.97 12.81 -11.40
C ASP A 107 -3.16 11.58 -11.81
N ALA A 108 -3.53 10.99 -12.95
CA ALA A 108 -2.88 9.79 -13.49
C ALA A 108 -1.43 10.07 -13.92
N ASP A 109 -1.16 11.26 -14.45
CA ASP A 109 0.16 11.62 -15.00
C ASP A 109 1.18 11.75 -13.87
N LYS A 110 0.74 12.31 -12.73
CA LYS A 110 1.57 12.39 -11.53
C LYS A 110 1.93 11.01 -10.98
N LEU A 111 0.99 10.05 -10.97
CA LEU A 111 1.24 8.71 -10.45
C LEU A 111 2.18 7.90 -11.35
N ILE A 112 2.02 8.02 -12.66
CA ILE A 112 2.89 7.36 -13.64
C ILE A 112 4.31 7.96 -13.59
N GLY A 113 4.43 9.26 -13.28
CA GLY A 113 5.72 9.95 -13.14
C GLY A 113 6.52 9.61 -11.87
N VAL A 114 5.85 9.36 -10.74
CA VAL A 114 6.51 9.11 -9.43
C VAL A 114 7.28 7.79 -9.39
N ASP A 115 6.91 6.80 -10.21
CA ASP A 115 7.63 5.51 -10.30
C ASP A 115 9.08 5.68 -10.80
N ASN A 116 9.41 6.80 -11.47
CA ASN A 116 10.77 7.14 -11.86
C ASN A 116 11.73 7.40 -10.69
N MET A 117 11.22 7.67 -9.48
CA MET A 117 12.06 8.00 -8.32
C MET A 117 12.29 6.83 -7.35
N LEU A 118 11.53 5.74 -7.47
CA LEU A 118 11.64 4.58 -6.56
C LEU A 118 12.46 3.42 -7.14
N SER A 119 13.00 3.55 -8.37
CA SER A 119 13.88 2.55 -8.97
C SER A 119 15.38 2.75 -8.67
N VAL A 120 15.73 3.63 -7.72
CA VAL A 120 17.11 3.85 -7.28
C VAL A 120 17.21 3.59 -5.78
N ASN A 121 17.48 2.34 -5.42
CA ASN A 121 18.39 1.90 -4.35
C ASN A 121 18.44 0.37 -4.26
#